data_AF-A0A835B9H0-F1
#
_entry.id   AF-A0A835B9H0-F1
#
_cell.length_a   1.000
_cell.length_b   1.000
_cell.length_c   1.000
_cell.angle_alpha   90.00
_cell.angle_beta   90.00
_cell.angle_gamma   90.00
#
_symmetry.space_group_name_H-M   'P 1'
#
loop_
_entity.id
_entity.type
_entity.pdbx_description
1 polymer ?
#
loop_
_entity_poly.entity_id
_entity_poly.type
_entity_poly.pdbx_seq_one_letter_code
_entity_poly.pdbx_strand_id
1 'polypeptide(L)'
;MIRSHYSSGQKLAVGRSDYKTIIEAKLKIHCLFDETVMELMWGLKHIMKSLVPTETCELTTEDRQHMSKGMQSILNSYDFEVEPEMVSSFLLFPYFR
;
A
#
# COMPACT_ATOMS: atom_id res chain seq x y z
N MET A 1 -12.58 13.63 9.76
CA MET A 1 -11.88 12.34 9.83
C MET A 1 -10.37 12.47 10.01
N ILE A 2 -9.62 13.16 9.13
CA ILE A 2 -8.15 13.27 9.30
C ILE A 2 -7.80 14.12 10.54
N ARG A 3 -8.34 15.34 10.64
CA ARG A 3 -8.06 16.25 11.77
C ARG A 3 -8.46 15.71 13.14
N SER A 4 -9.46 14.85 13.21
CA SER A 4 -9.93 14.26 14.47
C SER A 4 -9.00 13.17 15.02
N HIS A 5 -8.09 12.66 14.20
CA HIS A 5 -7.15 11.60 14.57
C HIS A 5 -5.69 12.01 14.38
N TYR A 6 -5.43 13.31 14.19
CA TYR A 6 -4.10 13.87 13.99
C TYR A 6 -3.58 14.52 15.28
N SER A 7 -2.36 14.17 15.69
CA SER A 7 -1.65 14.83 16.78
C SER A 7 -0.51 15.69 16.24
N SER A 8 -0.26 16.82 16.90
CA SER A 8 0.82 17.74 16.53
C SER A 8 2.18 17.03 16.47
N GLY A 9 2.96 17.30 15.42
CA GLY A 9 4.28 16.68 15.19
C GLY A 9 4.28 15.38 14.41
N GLN A 10 3.10 14.78 14.12
CA GLN A 10 3.01 13.59 13.27
C GLN A 10 3.13 13.94 11.79
N LYS A 11 3.64 12.98 10.99
CA LYS A 11 3.54 13.01 9.53
C LYS A 11 2.47 12.02 9.09
N LEU A 12 1.66 12.39 8.11
CA LEU A 12 0.68 11.51 7.50
C LEU A 12 1.31 10.76 6.33
N ALA A 13 1.38 9.44 6.40
CA ALA A 13 1.76 8.63 5.23
C ALA A 13 0.64 8.68 4.18
N VAL A 14 0.97 8.98 2.92
CA VAL A 14 -0.01 9.13 1.84
C VAL A 14 0.45 8.29 0.65
N GLY A 15 -0.46 7.50 0.05
CA GLY A 15 -0.15 6.64 -1.10
C GLY A 15 -0.12 7.35 -2.46
N ARG A 16 -0.47 8.64 -2.53
CA ARG A 16 -0.46 9.44 -3.76
C ARG A 16 0.15 10.82 -3.56
N SER A 17 0.93 11.27 -4.54
CA SER A 17 1.65 12.55 -4.51
C SER A 17 0.72 13.76 -4.63
N ASP A 18 -0.36 13.64 -5.39
CA ASP A 18 -1.39 14.69 -5.51
C ASP A 18 -2.15 14.88 -4.20
N TYR A 19 -2.48 13.79 -3.50
CA TYR A 19 -3.10 13.84 -2.18
C TYR A 19 -2.18 14.48 -1.15
N LYS A 20 -0.88 14.14 -1.16
CA LYS A 20 0.12 14.83 -0.33
C LYS A 20 0.04 16.35 -0.53
N THR A 21 0.07 16.79 -1.79
CA THR A 21 0.05 18.22 -2.16
C THR A 21 -1.21 18.91 -1.65
N ILE A 22 -2.38 18.30 -1.86
CA ILE A 22 -3.68 18.86 -1.43
C ILE A 22 -3.78 18.91 0.09
N ILE A 23 -3.37 17.84 0.80
CA ILE A 23 -3.43 17.75 2.26
C ILE A 23 -2.49 18.77 2.90
N GLU A 24 -1.25 18.88 2.43
CA GLU A 24 -0.28 19.85 2.93
C GLU A 24 -0.77 21.29 2.70
N ALA A 25 -1.33 21.58 1.52
CA ALA A 25 -1.84 22.91 1.19
C ALA A 25 -3.06 23.31 2.02
N LYS A 26 -4.05 22.42 2.14
CA LYS A 26 -5.38 22.71 2.71
C LYS A 26 -5.47 22.42 4.21
N LEU A 27 -4.89 21.32 4.67
CA LEU A 27 -5.00 20.88 6.06
C LEU A 27 -3.82 21.31 6.93
N LYS A 28 -2.70 21.72 6.32
CA LYS A 28 -1.44 22.11 6.99
C LYS A 28 -0.85 20.97 7.83
N ILE A 29 -0.99 19.74 7.35
CA ILE A 29 -0.42 18.53 7.94
C ILE A 29 0.73 18.07 7.06
N HIS A 30 1.91 17.80 7.65
CA HIS A 30 3.04 17.27 6.90
C HIS A 30 2.78 15.85 6.44
N CYS A 31 3.13 15.55 5.19
CA CYS A 31 2.92 14.23 4.61
C CYS A 31 4.25 13.52 4.32
N LEU A 32 4.24 12.19 4.49
CA LEU A 32 5.29 11.30 4.03
C LEU A 32 4.82 10.62 2.74
N PHE A 33 5.63 10.72 1.69
CA PHE A 33 5.41 10.09 0.40
C PHE A 33 6.78 9.68 -0.14
N ASP A 34 7.09 8.39 -0.03
CA ASP A 34 8.31 7.76 -0.50
C ASP A 34 8.02 6.30 -0.89
N GLU A 35 9.04 5.61 -1.41
CA GLU A 35 8.89 4.23 -1.84
C GLU A 35 8.45 3.28 -0.73
N THR A 36 8.88 3.53 0.53
CA THR A 36 8.50 2.70 1.68
C THR A 36 7.01 2.87 1.99
N VAL A 37 6.51 4.10 1.93
CA VAL A 37 5.07 4.38 2.07
C VAL A 37 4.28 3.75 0.93
N MET A 38 4.80 3.75 -0.30
CA MET A 38 4.13 3.11 -1.43
C MET A 38 3.98 1.60 -1.23
N GLU A 39 5.06 0.90 -0.84
CA GLU A 39 5.03 -0.53 -0.51
C GLU A 39 4.06 -0.83 0.64
N LEU A 40 4.07 -0.01 1.70
CA LEU A 40 3.16 -0.15 2.83
C LEU A 40 1.69 0.02 2.42
N MET A 41 1.39 1.06 1.65
CA MET A 41 0.02 1.34 1.20
C MET A 41 -0.51 0.24 0.29
N TRP A 42 0.33 -0.30 -0.58
CA TRP A 42 0.00 -1.46 -1.40
C TRP A 42 -0.33 -2.69 -0.54
N GLY A 43 0.54 -3.03 0.43
CA GLY A 43 0.32 -4.16 1.33
C GLY A 43 -0.97 -4.03 2.13
N LEU A 44 -1.25 -2.84 2.69
CA LEU A 44 -2.49 -2.54 3.39
C LEU A 44 -3.72 -2.71 2.51
N LYS A 45 -3.64 -2.29 1.24
CA LYS A 45 -4.73 -2.45 0.28
C LYS A 45 -5.00 -3.93 -0.01
N HIS A 46 -3.95 -4.73 -0.11
CA HIS A 46 -4.06 -6.17 -0.36
C HIS A 46 -4.75 -6.92 0.80
N ILE A 47 -4.46 -6.54 2.04
CA ILE A 47 -5.08 -7.15 3.23
C ILE A 47 -6.35 -6.42 3.71
N MET A 48 -6.77 -5.37 3.02
CA MET A 48 -7.86 -4.47 3.48
C MET A 48 -9.15 -5.24 3.77
N LYS A 49 -9.53 -6.20 2.92
CA LYS A 49 -10.73 -7.02 3.13
C LYS A 49 -10.66 -7.89 4.39
N SER A 50 -9.47 -8.29 4.81
CA SER A 50 -9.26 -9.03 6.06
C SER A 50 -9.33 -8.08 7.27
N LEU A 51 -8.71 -6.90 7.16
CA LEU A 51 -8.70 -5.90 8.24
C LEU A 51 -10.05 -5.21 8.45
N VAL A 52 -10.77 -4.96 7.36
CA VAL A 52 -12.05 -4.23 7.33
C VAL A 52 -13.00 -5.02 6.43
N PRO A 53 -13.69 -6.05 6.94
CA PRO A 53 -14.57 -6.91 6.13
C PRO A 53 -15.74 -6.20 5.45
N THR A 54 -16.11 -5.02 5.96
CA THR A 54 -17.15 -4.17 5.37
C THR A 54 -16.65 -3.31 4.22
N GLU A 55 -15.34 -3.22 4.00
CA GLU A 55 -14.76 -2.47 2.90
C GLU A 55 -15.03 -3.20 1.58
N THR A 56 -15.66 -2.50 0.63
CA THR A 56 -16.05 -3.04 -0.67
C THR A 56 -15.10 -2.62 -1.78
N CYS A 57 -14.08 -1.81 -1.47
CA CYS A 57 -13.09 -1.39 -2.45
C CYS A 57 -12.30 -2.60 -2.98
N GLU A 58 -12.43 -2.86 -4.27
CA GLU A 58 -11.67 -3.89 -4.97
C GLU A 58 -10.28 -3.38 -5.36
N LEU A 59 -9.30 -4.29 -5.39
CA LEU A 59 -7.99 -4.01 -5.99
C LEU A 59 -8.15 -3.70 -7.48
N THR A 60 -7.53 -2.61 -7.93
CA THR A 60 -7.42 -2.29 -9.35
C THR A 60 -6.46 -3.24 -10.03
N THR A 61 -6.45 -3.24 -11.37
CA THR A 61 -5.50 -4.04 -12.16
C THR A 61 -4.06 -3.68 -11.82
N GLU A 62 -3.78 -2.39 -11.66
CA GLU A 62 -2.45 -1.88 -11.31
C GLU A 62 -2.01 -2.35 -9.93
N ASP A 63 -2.92 -2.39 -8.94
CA ASP A 63 -2.57 -2.93 -7.63
C ASP A 63 -2.26 -4.43 -7.69
N ARG A 64 -2.94 -5.18 -8.56
CA ARG A 64 -2.69 -6.62 -8.72
C ARG A 64 -1.37 -6.91 -9.42
N GLN A 65 -0.94 -5.99 -10.28
CA GLN A 65 0.31 -6.08 -11.05
C GLN A 65 1.50 -5.48 -10.30
N HIS A 66 1.34 -5.05 -9.04
CA HIS A 66 2.47 -4.56 -8.26
C HIS A 66 3.10 -5.71 -7.47
N MET A 67 4.39 -5.98 -7.75
CA MET A 67 5.22 -6.93 -7.01
C MET A 67 5.92 -6.19 -5.86
N SER A 68 5.78 -6.67 -4.62
CA SER A 68 6.54 -6.08 -3.51
C SER A 68 8.05 -6.29 -3.71
N LYS A 69 8.85 -5.27 -3.39
CA LYS A 69 10.32 -5.32 -3.52
C LYS A 69 10.92 -6.46 -2.68
N GLY A 70 10.34 -6.71 -1.50
CA GLY A 70 10.77 -7.80 -0.61
C GLY A 70 10.54 -9.18 -1.22
N MET A 71 9.35 -9.42 -1.79
CA MET A 71 9.04 -10.68 -2.47
C MET A 71 9.92 -10.88 -3.70
N GLN A 72 10.09 -9.84 -4.53
CA GLN A 72 10.97 -9.90 -5.68
C GLN A 72 12.41 -10.24 -5.28
N SER A 73 12.93 -9.60 -4.23
CA SER A 73 14.27 -9.89 -3.72
C SER A 73 14.44 -11.33 -3.26
N ILE A 74 13.42 -11.91 -2.62
CA ILE A 74 13.44 -13.30 -2.16
C ILE A 74 13.42 -14.24 -3.38
N LEU A 75 12.52 -14.03 -4.33
CA LEU A 75 12.41 -14.87 -5.53
C LEU A 75 13.69 -14.84 -6.37
N ASN A 76 14.27 -13.65 -6.55
CA ASN A 76 15.55 -13.49 -7.24
C ASN A 76 16.69 -14.21 -6.52
N SER A 77 16.66 -14.33 -5.19
CA SER A 77 17.69 -15.08 -4.44
C SER A 77 17.66 -16.59 -4.68
N TYR A 78 16.57 -17.10 -5.26
CA TYR A 78 16.40 -18.49 -5.68
C TYR A 78 16.43 -18.64 -7.22
N ASP A 79 16.88 -17.62 -7.94
CA ASP A 79 16.97 -17.60 -9.41
C ASP A 79 15.60 -17.77 -10.13
N PHE A 80 14.51 -17.35 -9.49
CA PHE A 80 13.19 -17.30 -10.14
C PHE A 80 12.98 -15.97 -10.87
N GLU A 81 12.84 -16.01 -12.19
CA GLU A 81 12.36 -14.89 -13.00
C GLU A 81 10.82 -14.84 -12.94
N VAL A 82 10.28 -13.93 -12.14
CA VAL A 82 8.83 -13.78 -11.93
C VAL A 82 8.40 -12.37 -12.34
N GLU A 83 7.60 -12.29 -13.40
CA GLU A 83 6.93 -11.05 -13.79
C GLU A 83 5.78 -10.73 -12.83
N PRO A 84 5.46 -9.45 -12.59
CA PRO A 84 4.41 -9.07 -11.64
C PRO A 84 3.03 -9.70 -11.93
N GLU A 85 2.70 -9.94 -13.19
CA GLU A 85 1.45 -10.59 -13.63
C GLU A 85 1.37 -12.06 -13.21
N MET A 86 2.51 -12.70 -12.89
CA MET A 86 2.58 -14.09 -12.48
C MET A 86 2.20 -14.26 -11.00
N VAL A 87 2.18 -13.18 -10.21
CA VAL A 87 1.80 -13.21 -8.79
C VAL A 87 0.30 -13.08 -8.65
N SER A 88 -0.36 -14.22 -8.55
CA SER A 88 -1.78 -14.29 -8.22
C SER A 88 -2.04 -13.79 -6.79
N SER A 89 -3.14 -13.08 -6.59
CA SER A 89 -3.62 -12.66 -5.25
C SER A 89 -3.82 -13.84 -4.29
N PHE A 90 -3.98 -15.07 -4.82
CA PHE A 90 -4.05 -16.29 -4.00
C PHE A 90 -2.75 -16.65 -3.29
N LEU A 91 -1.59 -16.22 -3.81
CA LEU A 91 -0.28 -16.59 -3.26
C LEU A 91 0.17 -15.68 -2.12
N LEU A 92 -0.36 -14.47 -2.03
CA LEU A 92 0.18 -13.42 -1.16
C LEU A 92 -0.19 -13.59 0.32
N PHE A 93 -1.36 -14.17 0.64
CA PHE A 93 -1.78 -14.36 2.04
C PHE A 93 -2.67 -15.60 2.24
N PRO A 94 -2.12 -16.83 2.16
CA PRO A 94 -2.89 -18.05 2.40
C PRO A 94 -3.35 -18.20 3.87
N TYR A 95 -2.84 -17.38 4.81
CA TYR A 95 -3.06 -17.51 6.26
C TYR A 95 -4.00 -16.47 6.88
N PHE A 96 -4.54 -15.52 6.12
CA PHE A 96 -5.47 -14.50 6.62
C PHE A 96 -6.90 -14.72 6.13
N ARG A 97 -7.41 -15.94 6.32
CA ARG A 97 -8.80 -16.31 6.02
C ARG A 97 -9.66 -16.32 7.27
#